data_AF-A0A1X7VPH4-F1
#
_entry.id   AF-A0A1X7VPH4-F1
#
_cell.length_a   1.000
_cell.length_b   1.000
_cell.length_c   1.000
_cell.angle_alpha   90.00
_cell.angle_beta   90.00
_cell.angle_gamma   90.00
#
_symmetry.space_group_name_H-M   'P 1'
#
loop_
_entity.id
_entity.type
_entity.pdbx_description
1 polymer ?
#
loop_
_entity_poly.entity_id
_entity_poly.type
_entity_poly.pdbx_seq_one_letter_code
_entity_poly.pdbx_strand_id
1 'polypeptide(L)'
;MWSNGPLVHQQYDLVLYCPLRNSKIATATTLADMFEYKDYEVPIVAEWFEKRNGEGLLIIFDGWDELSEQLRQSSLAASIIHRKQLNKCSVIVTSRSYASSSLLKMDTLSRHVQVIGFSEEEISTVIIQTLQKDTKLAQELIDENTKQDEWRLTYGKYKSHFTTTQSTDVLLMPSAQPTVRNDVRI
;
A
#
# COMPACT_ATOMS: atom_id res chain seq x y z
N MET A 1 -12.56 -7.25 0.98
CA MET A 1 -11.68 -7.01 2.15
C MET A 1 -11.56 -8.32 2.91
N TRP A 2 -10.40 -8.67 3.48
CA TRP A 2 -10.20 -9.95 4.21
C TRP A 2 -11.24 -10.18 5.33
N SER A 3 -11.74 -9.08 5.91
CA SER A 3 -12.80 -9.06 6.93
C SER A 3 -14.22 -9.34 6.42
N ASN A 4 -14.48 -9.36 5.10
CA ASN A 4 -15.84 -9.44 4.52
C ASN A 4 -16.35 -10.88 4.30
N GLY A 5 -15.77 -11.89 4.94
CA GLY A 5 -16.18 -13.29 4.83
C GLY A 5 -15.07 -14.22 4.34
N PRO A 6 -15.37 -15.52 4.18
CA PRO A 6 -14.35 -16.52 3.90
C PRO A 6 -13.78 -16.32 2.50
N LEU A 7 -12.59 -15.73 2.44
CA LEU A 7 -11.68 -15.98 1.33
C LEU A 7 -11.47 -17.49 1.27
N VAL A 8 -11.61 -18.07 0.06
CA VAL A 8 -11.59 -19.53 -0.17
C VAL A 8 -10.35 -20.23 0.43
N HIS A 9 -9.30 -19.46 0.71
CA HIS A 9 -8.13 -19.87 1.49
C HIS A 9 -7.79 -18.82 2.56
N GLN A 10 -8.35 -18.93 3.77
CA GLN A 10 -7.88 -18.14 4.92
C GLN A 10 -6.51 -18.69 5.37
N GLN A 11 -5.44 -18.09 4.84
CA GLN A 11 -4.06 -18.47 5.13
C GLN A 11 -3.51 -17.82 6.43
N TYR A 12 -4.21 -16.83 6.98
CA TYR A 12 -3.74 -16.02 8.10
C TYR A 12 -4.75 -16.01 9.25
N ASP A 13 -4.24 -16.21 10.46
CA ASP A 13 -4.98 -16.11 11.72
C ASP A 13 -5.21 -14.63 12.10
N LEU A 14 -4.29 -13.74 11.71
CA LEU A 14 -4.38 -12.31 11.96
C LEU A 14 -3.78 -11.50 10.80
N VAL A 15 -4.44 -10.40 10.48
CA VAL A 15 -3.94 -9.38 9.55
C VAL A 15 -3.83 -8.04 10.29
N LEU A 16 -2.64 -7.45 10.30
CA LEU A 16 -2.38 -6.13 10.86
C LEU A 16 -2.13 -5.12 9.74
N TYR A 17 -2.89 -4.02 9.76
CA TYR A 17 -2.63 -2.85 8.93
C TYR A 17 -1.90 -1.79 9.76
N CYS A 18 -0.71 -1.41 9.32
CA CYS A 18 0.24 -0.61 10.08
C CYS A 18 0.68 0.61 9.25
N PRO A 19 -0.05 1.74 9.33
CA PRO A 19 0.34 2.96 8.66
C PRO A 19 1.58 3.57 9.33
N LEU A 20 2.69 3.64 8.60
CA LEU A 20 3.98 4.11 9.09
C LEU A 20 4.03 5.64 9.30
N ARG A 21 3.10 6.41 8.72
CA ARG A 21 2.84 7.80 9.10
C ARG A 21 2.45 7.95 10.58
N ASN A 22 1.80 6.94 11.16
CA ASN A 22 1.36 7.01 12.55
C ASN A 22 2.59 6.83 13.47
N SER A 23 2.91 7.86 14.24
CA SER A 23 4.08 7.87 15.11
C SER A 23 4.08 6.73 16.12
N LYS A 24 2.92 6.33 16.66
CA LYS A 24 2.79 5.19 17.57
C LYS A 24 3.27 3.89 16.91
N ILE A 25 2.89 3.66 15.65
CA ILE A 25 3.30 2.48 14.87
C ILE A 25 4.77 2.60 14.46
N ALA A 26 5.20 3.76 13.99
CA ALA A 26 6.57 4.01 13.54
C ALA A 26 7.62 3.82 14.66
N THR A 27 7.23 4.09 15.90
CA THR A 27 8.08 4.00 17.10
C THR A 27 7.76 2.80 17.99
N ALA A 28 6.88 1.90 17.54
CA ALA A 28 6.54 0.68 18.25
C ALA A 28 7.81 -0.12 18.56
N THR A 29 7.91 -0.61 19.79
CA THR A 29 9.04 -1.44 20.25
C THR A 29 8.63 -2.90 20.45
N THR A 30 7.34 -3.16 20.63
CA THR A 30 6.74 -4.50 20.73
C THR A 30 5.64 -4.73 19.70
N LEU A 31 5.30 -6.00 19.44
CA LEU A 31 4.17 -6.32 18.55
C LEU A 31 2.84 -5.78 19.11
N ALA A 32 2.67 -5.77 20.44
CA ALA A 32 1.49 -5.22 21.10
C ALA A 32 1.32 -3.70 20.84
N ASP A 33 2.42 -2.95 20.74
CA ASP A 33 2.38 -1.50 20.46
C ASP A 33 1.84 -1.17 19.06
N MET A 34 1.88 -2.15 18.15
CA MET A 34 1.36 -2.02 16.78
C MET A 34 -0.18 -2.08 16.73
N PHE A 35 -0.85 -2.47 17.82
CA PHE A 35 -2.29 -2.45 17.93
C PHE A 35 -2.78 -1.04 18.31
N GLU A 36 -3.81 -0.55 17.61
CA GLU A 36 -4.41 0.74 17.91
C GLU A 36 -5.04 0.76 19.31
N TYR A 37 -5.86 -0.25 19.59
CA TYR A 37 -6.55 -0.42 20.86
C TYR A 37 -5.70 -1.17 21.88
N LYS A 38 -5.78 -0.73 23.13
CA LYS A 38 -5.16 -1.40 24.27
C LYS A 38 -6.23 -2.20 24.98
N ASP A 39 -6.36 -3.46 24.58
CA ASP A 39 -7.28 -4.40 25.22
C ASP A 39 -6.50 -5.44 26.03
N TYR A 40 -7.15 -6.09 26.99
CA TYR A 40 -6.51 -7.10 27.85
C TYR A 40 -5.96 -8.28 27.02
N GLU A 41 -6.62 -8.60 25.92
CA GLU A 41 -6.22 -9.71 25.03
C GLU A 41 -5.05 -9.37 24.12
N VAL A 42 -4.76 -8.09 23.87
CA VAL A 42 -3.71 -7.66 22.92
C VAL A 42 -2.34 -8.21 23.30
N PRO A 43 -1.86 -8.10 24.56
CA PRO A 43 -0.61 -8.73 24.97
C PRO A 43 -0.60 -10.25 24.79
N ILE A 44 -1.73 -10.93 25.01
CA ILE A 44 -1.85 -12.39 24.88
C ILE A 44 -1.73 -12.81 23.41
N VAL A 45 -2.42 -12.09 22.52
CA VAL A 45 -2.35 -12.31 21.08
C VAL A 45 -0.94 -12.00 20.55
N ALA A 46 -0.34 -10.89 20.98
CA ALA A 46 1.02 -10.53 20.59
C ALA A 46 2.03 -11.62 21.02
N GLU A 47 1.97 -12.06 22.27
CA GLU A 47 2.82 -13.14 22.79
C GLU A 47 2.63 -14.45 22.01
N TRP A 48 1.39 -14.79 21.63
CA TRP A 48 1.08 -15.98 20.84
C TRP A 48 1.81 -15.98 19.48
N PHE A 49 1.77 -14.85 18.77
CA PHE A 49 2.50 -14.71 17.50
C PHE A 49 4.02 -14.65 17.69
N GLU A 50 4.50 -13.99 18.75
CA GLU A 50 5.93 -13.94 19.06
C GLU A 50 6.51 -15.34 19.34
N LYS A 51 5.80 -16.18 20.10
CA LYS A 51 6.18 -17.59 20.36
C LYS A 51 6.23 -18.44 19.10
N ARG A 52 5.43 -18.11 18.08
CA ARG A 52 5.41 -18.78 16.77
C ARG A 52 6.26 -18.08 15.71
N ASN A 53 7.02 -17.05 16.11
CA ASN A 53 7.84 -16.23 15.23
C ASN A 53 7.05 -15.62 14.05
N GLY A 54 5.79 -15.26 14.28
CA GLY A 54 4.89 -14.64 13.31
C GLY A 54 4.18 -15.60 12.36
N GLU A 55 4.28 -16.92 12.55
CA GLU A 55 3.53 -17.88 11.73
C GLU A 55 2.02 -17.60 11.79
N GLY A 56 1.34 -17.56 10.64
CA GLY A 56 -0.08 -17.21 10.55
C GLY A 56 -0.38 -15.70 10.58
N LEU A 57 0.63 -14.84 10.74
CA LEU A 57 0.48 -13.38 10.75
C LEU A 57 0.77 -12.76 9.39
N LEU A 58 -0.11 -11.88 8.92
CA LEU A 58 0.16 -10.94 7.83
C LEU A 58 0.27 -9.52 8.38
N ILE A 59 1.35 -8.81 8.07
CA ILE A 59 1.53 -7.40 8.41
C ILE A 59 1.63 -6.58 7.13
N ILE A 60 0.80 -5.55 7.02
CA ILE A 60 0.81 -4.58 5.92
C ILE A 60 1.39 -3.28 6.46
N PHE A 61 2.66 -3.02 6.15
CA PHE A 61 3.30 -1.74 6.43
C PHE A 61 3.02 -0.77 5.31
N ASP A 62 2.23 0.26 5.60
CA ASP A 62 1.83 1.25 4.61
C ASP A 62 2.68 2.52 4.77
N GLY A 63 3.39 2.92 3.71
CA GLY A 63 4.16 4.16 3.66
C GLY A 63 5.61 4.04 4.17
N TRP A 64 6.42 3.13 3.63
CA TRP A 64 7.85 3.06 3.97
C TRP A 64 8.61 4.38 3.74
N ASP A 65 8.18 5.15 2.73
CA ASP A 65 8.73 6.47 2.43
C ASP A 65 8.44 7.52 3.51
N GLU A 66 7.53 7.24 4.45
CA GLU A 66 7.12 8.14 5.53
C GLU A 66 7.97 7.97 6.79
N LEU A 67 8.67 6.84 6.94
CA LEU A 67 9.63 6.66 8.03
C LEU A 67 10.87 7.53 7.82
N SER A 68 11.38 8.10 8.92
CA SER A 68 12.68 8.75 8.93
C SER A 68 13.81 7.75 8.65
N GLU A 69 14.95 8.22 8.15
CA GLU A 69 16.10 7.35 7.89
C GLU A 69 16.56 6.57 9.13
N GLN A 70 16.51 7.20 10.30
CA GLN A 70 16.81 6.55 11.57
C GLN A 70 15.85 5.38 11.84
N LEU A 71 14.54 5.61 11.71
CA LEU A 71 13.54 4.58 11.98
C LEU A 71 13.57 3.45 10.93
N ARG A 72 13.93 3.75 9.68
CA ARG A 72 14.16 2.71 8.66
C ARG A 72 15.32 1.76 9.01
N GLN A 73 16.19 2.14 9.94
CA GLN A 73 17.32 1.31 10.38
C GLN A 73 17.06 0.60 11.72
N SER A 74 16.38 1.27 12.66
CA SER A 74 16.29 0.80 14.06
C SER A 74 14.89 0.39 14.53
N SER A 75 13.82 0.70 13.79
CA SER A 75 12.46 0.40 14.24
C SER A 75 12.15 -1.10 14.26
N LEU A 76 11.12 -1.48 15.04
CA LEU A 76 10.54 -2.81 14.98
C LEU A 76 10.04 -3.14 13.57
N ALA A 77 9.36 -2.19 12.92
CA ALA A 77 8.90 -2.34 11.54
C ALA A 77 10.06 -2.67 10.59
N ALA A 78 11.16 -1.93 10.67
CA ALA A 78 12.36 -2.23 9.89
C ALA A 78 12.92 -3.62 10.19
N SER A 79 12.97 -4.03 11.46
CA SER A 79 13.45 -5.36 11.86
C SER A 79 12.59 -6.50 11.32
N ILE A 80 11.27 -6.34 11.33
CA ILE A 80 10.32 -7.31 10.77
C ILE A 80 10.43 -7.36 9.24
N ILE A 81 10.45 -6.20 8.57
CA ILE A 81 10.60 -6.09 7.11
C ILE A 81 11.87 -6.81 6.66
N HIS A 82 13.00 -6.57 7.34
CA HIS A 82 14.28 -7.22 7.05
C HIS A 82 14.38 -8.66 7.55
N ARG A 83 13.28 -9.26 8.02
CA ARG A 83 13.21 -10.65 8.51
C ARG A 83 14.13 -10.95 9.71
N LYS A 84 14.57 -9.92 10.45
CA LYS A 84 15.38 -10.07 11.66
C LYS A 84 14.53 -10.47 12.88
N GLN A 85 13.23 -10.14 12.85
CA GLN A 85 12.24 -10.53 13.85
C GLN A 85 10.96 -11.01 13.15
N LEU A 86 10.22 -11.92 13.80
CA LEU A 86 8.98 -12.51 13.26
C LEU A 86 9.17 -13.09 11.84
N ASN A 87 10.25 -13.83 11.61
CA ASN A 87 10.66 -14.19 10.24
C ASN A 87 9.70 -15.13 9.49
N LYS A 88 8.71 -15.73 10.17
CA LYS A 88 7.67 -16.58 9.57
C LYS A 88 6.39 -15.83 9.21
N CYS A 89 6.26 -14.53 9.54
CA CYS A 89 5.11 -13.75 9.10
C CYS A 89 5.14 -13.51 7.59
N SER A 90 4.01 -13.09 7.03
CA SER A 90 3.99 -12.48 5.70
C SER A 90 3.98 -10.96 5.85
N VAL A 91 4.74 -10.29 5.00
CA VAL A 91 4.88 -8.82 5.05
C VAL A 91 4.56 -8.26 3.67
N ILE A 92 3.69 -7.26 3.64
CA ILE A 92 3.48 -6.39 2.49
C ILE A 92 3.97 -5.00 2.90
N VAL A 93 4.80 -4.38 2.06
CA VAL A 93 5.28 -3.02 2.27
C VAL A 93 4.85 -2.18 1.08
N THR A 94 4.19 -1.05 1.33
CA THR A 94 3.95 -0.04 0.30
C THR A 94 5.01 1.06 0.42
N SER A 95 5.45 1.59 -0.72
CA SER A 95 6.40 2.68 -0.75
C SER A 95 6.33 3.40 -2.09
N ARG A 96 6.65 4.69 -2.09
CA ARG A 96 6.96 5.40 -3.33
C ARG A 96 8.26 4.88 -3.95
N SER A 97 8.32 4.95 -5.28
CA SER A 97 9.45 4.45 -6.07
C SER A 97 10.81 5.01 -5.63
N TYR A 98 10.88 6.30 -5.29
CA TYR A 98 12.13 6.95 -4.88
C TYR A 98 12.69 6.43 -3.54
N ALA A 99 11.86 5.94 -2.62
CA ALA A 99 12.29 5.46 -1.30
C ALA A 99 12.48 3.93 -1.26
N SER A 100 12.05 3.23 -2.31
CA SER A 100 12.04 1.77 -2.38
C SER A 100 13.43 1.16 -2.60
N SER A 101 14.44 1.97 -2.92
CA SER A 101 15.79 1.48 -3.27
C SER A 101 16.43 0.61 -2.18
N SER A 102 16.16 0.91 -0.90
CA SER A 102 16.61 0.11 0.25
C SER A 102 15.91 -1.25 0.31
N LEU A 103 14.61 -1.29 0.05
CA LEU A 103 13.80 -2.51 0.03
C LEU A 103 14.17 -3.43 -1.13
N LEU A 104 14.46 -2.86 -2.31
CA LEU A 104 14.79 -3.61 -3.52
C LEU A 104 16.18 -4.27 -3.48
N LYS A 105 17.03 -3.87 -2.54
CA LYS A 105 18.36 -4.45 -2.32
C LYS A 105 18.34 -5.61 -1.32
N MET A 106 17.19 -5.94 -0.77
CA MET A 106 17.07 -7.01 0.23
C MET A 106 17.06 -8.37 -0.44
N ASP A 107 17.95 -9.26 0.00
CA ASP A 107 18.00 -10.66 -0.48
C ASP A 107 16.75 -11.47 -0.10
N THR A 108 15.99 -10.99 0.89
CA THR A 108 14.77 -11.64 1.40
C THR A 108 13.49 -11.19 0.66
N LEU A 109 13.60 -10.30 -0.33
CA LEU A 109 12.46 -9.82 -1.11
C LEU A 109 11.94 -10.94 -2.02
N SER A 110 10.75 -11.46 -1.70
CA SER A 110 10.14 -12.54 -2.49
C SER A 110 9.41 -12.04 -3.74
N ARG A 111 8.88 -10.81 -3.73
CA ARG A 111 8.13 -10.26 -4.84
C ARG A 111 8.15 -8.73 -4.84
N HIS A 112 8.32 -8.14 -6.01
CA HIS A 112 8.12 -6.71 -6.23
C HIS A 112 6.94 -6.50 -7.17
N VAL A 113 6.08 -5.58 -6.79
CA VAL A 113 4.85 -5.25 -7.49
C VAL A 113 4.81 -3.75 -7.71
N GLN A 114 4.67 -3.33 -8.96
CA GLN A 114 4.52 -1.93 -9.32
C GLN A 114 3.07 -1.64 -9.71
N VAL A 115 2.46 -0.66 -9.04
CA VAL A 115 1.15 -0.12 -9.41
C VAL A 115 1.38 0.96 -10.46
N ILE A 116 0.80 0.79 -11.66
CA ILE A 116 1.04 1.69 -12.79
C ILE A 116 -0.06 2.78 -12.87
N GLY A 117 -1.24 2.51 -12.30
CA GLY A 117 -2.38 3.42 -12.30
C GLY A 117 -3.58 2.80 -13.01
N PHE A 118 -4.51 3.66 -13.44
CA PHE A 118 -5.71 3.27 -14.16
C PHE A 118 -5.49 3.30 -15.68
N SER A 119 -6.12 2.39 -16.41
CA SER A 119 -6.32 2.51 -17.86
C SER A 119 -7.32 3.62 -18.20
N GLU A 120 -7.41 4.03 -19.46
CA GLU A 120 -8.38 5.04 -19.92
C GLU A 120 -9.83 4.62 -19.61
N GLU A 121 -10.14 3.33 -19.77
CA GLU A 121 -11.45 2.77 -19.46
C GLU A 121 -11.72 2.75 -17.94
N GLU A 122 -10.70 2.43 -17.15
CA GLU A 122 -10.78 2.45 -15.69
C GLU A 122 -10.94 3.88 -15.15
N ILE A 123 -10.26 4.87 -15.74
CA ILE A 123 -10.43 6.30 -15.41
C ILE A 123 -11.88 6.72 -15.64
N SER A 124 -12.44 6.39 -16.81
CA SER A 124 -13.82 6.70 -17.15
C SER A 124 -14.79 6.07 -16.15
N THR A 125 -14.53 4.82 -15.77
CA THR A 125 -15.30 4.09 -14.76
C THR A 125 -15.25 4.80 -13.40
N VAL A 126 -14.06 5.21 -12.94
CA VAL A 126 -13.89 5.95 -11.67
C VAL A 126 -14.65 7.27 -11.69
N ILE A 127 -14.58 8.03 -12.79
CA ILE A 127 -15.27 9.32 -12.93
C ILE A 127 -16.79 9.13 -12.79
N ILE A 128 -17.36 8.19 -13.56
CA ILE A 128 -18.80 7.89 -13.51
C ILE A 128 -19.22 7.45 -12.12
N GLN A 129 -18.46 6.53 -11.51
CA GLN A 129 -18.77 5.99 -10.20
C GLN A 129 -18.60 7.00 -9.07
N THR A 130 -17.76 8.02 -9.23
CA THR A 130 -17.56 9.07 -8.22
C THR A 130 -18.65 10.12 -8.33
N LEU A 131 -19.01 10.50 -9.55
CA LEU A 131 -19.92 11.62 -9.78
C LEU A 131 -21.39 11.21 -9.78
N GLN A 132 -21.73 9.92 -9.93
CA GLN A 132 -23.04 9.23 -9.83
C GLN A 132 -24.31 10.03 -10.13
N LYS A 133 -24.54 11.11 -9.37
CA LYS A 133 -25.64 12.07 -9.47
C LYS A 133 -25.50 13.08 -10.60
N ASP A 134 -24.28 13.38 -11.07
CA ASP A 134 -24.03 14.34 -12.15
C ASP A 134 -23.39 13.65 -13.36
N THR A 135 -24.24 13.00 -14.15
CA THR A 135 -23.83 12.29 -15.37
C THR A 135 -23.32 13.23 -16.46
N LYS A 136 -23.75 14.49 -16.46
CA LYS A 136 -23.31 15.48 -17.44
C LYS A 136 -21.88 15.90 -17.17
N LEU A 137 -21.57 16.25 -15.92
CA LEU A 137 -20.22 16.57 -15.49
C LEU A 137 -19.27 15.37 -15.68
N ALA A 138 -19.74 14.15 -15.38
CA ALA A 138 -18.95 12.95 -15.62
C ALA A 138 -18.56 12.77 -17.10
N GLN A 139 -19.51 12.98 -18.01
CA GLN A 139 -19.23 12.89 -19.44
C GLN A 139 -18.30 14.01 -19.92
N GLU A 140 -18.50 15.25 -19.45
CA GLU A 140 -17.63 16.39 -19.79
C GLU A 140 -16.17 16.12 -19.39
N LEU A 141 -15.93 15.57 -18.20
CA LEU A 141 -14.58 15.23 -17.73
C LEU A 141 -13.94 14.07 -18.50
N ILE A 142 -14.72 13.07 -18.90
CA ILE A 142 -14.23 11.97 -19.76
C ILE A 142 -13.80 12.53 -21.12
N ASP A 143 -14.64 13.33 -21.74
CA ASP A 143 -14.36 13.93 -23.05
C ASP A 143 -13.12 14.84 -23.01
N GLU A 144 -12.94 15.62 -21.93
CA GLU A 144 -11.75 16.43 -21.71
C GLU A 144 -10.48 15.57 -21.54
N ASN A 145 -10.55 14.49 -20.77
CA ASN A 145 -9.42 13.59 -20.56
C ASN A 145 -8.96 12.94 -21.88
N THR A 146 -9.90 12.44 -22.71
CA THR A 146 -9.59 11.86 -24.03
C THR A 146 -8.93 12.87 -24.97
N LYS A 147 -9.46 14.11 -25.05
CA LYS A 147 -8.86 15.17 -25.90
C LYS A 147 -7.45 15.54 -25.46
N GLN A 148 -7.19 15.53 -24.15
CA GLN A 148 -5.87 15.83 -23.61
C GLN A 148 -4.85 14.74 -23.97
N ASP A 149 -5.26 13.48 -23.96
CA ASP A 149 -4.40 12.36 -24.34
C ASP A 149 -4.09 12.37 -25.85
N GLU A 150 -5.07 12.68 -26.70
CA GLU A 150 -4.85 12.92 -28.13
C GLU A 150 -3.87 14.07 -28.39
N TRP A 151 -4.01 15.18 -27.67
CA TRP A 151 -3.04 16.30 -27.74
C TRP A 151 -1.64 15.81 -27.35
N ARG A 152 -1.50 15.09 -26.24
CA ARG A 152 -0.21 14.58 -25.76
C ARG A 152 0.44 13.62 -26.76
N LEU A 153 -0.33 12.75 -27.40
CA LEU A 153 0.17 11.85 -28.44
C LEU A 153 0.61 12.62 -29.70
N THR A 154 -0.12 13.68 -30.05
CA THR A 154 0.12 14.48 -31.27
C THR A 154 1.29 15.46 -31.10
N TYR A 155 1.45 16.05 -29.92
CA TYR A 155 2.39 17.17 -29.68
C TYR A 155 3.42 16.91 -28.56
N GLY A 156 3.25 15.86 -27.76
CA GLY A 156 4.06 15.56 -26.57
C GLY A 156 5.38 14.82 -26.83
N LYS A 157 5.86 14.73 -28.09
CA LYS A 157 7.16 14.11 -28.42
C LYS A 157 8.38 14.85 -27.82
N TYR A 158 8.16 15.99 -27.15
CA TYR A 158 9.18 16.72 -26.41
C TYR A 158 8.83 16.84 -24.92
N LYS A 159 9.55 16.04 -24.12
CA LYS A 159 9.71 16.08 -22.64
C LYS A 159 8.46 15.85 -21.78
N SER A 160 8.46 14.75 -21.04
CA SER A 160 7.78 14.69 -19.72
C SER A 160 8.77 14.27 -18.64
N HIS A 161 9.32 15.26 -17.92
CA HIS A 161 9.75 15.04 -16.55
C HIS A 161 8.49 15.09 -15.68
N PHE A 162 8.25 14.03 -14.92
CA PHE A 162 7.10 13.94 -14.02
C PHE A 162 7.20 15.00 -12.91
N THR A 163 6.13 15.78 -12.73
CA THR A 163 5.88 16.50 -11.47
C THR A 163 4.39 16.40 -11.15
N THR A 164 4.07 15.70 -10.07
CA THR A 164 2.71 15.63 -9.52
C THR A 164 2.67 16.48 -8.26
N THR A 165 1.84 17.51 -8.25
CA THR A 165 1.50 18.29 -7.06
C THR A 165 0.40 17.58 -6.30
N GLN A 166 0.61 17.31 -5.00
CA GLN A 166 -0.38 16.68 -4.14
C GLN A 166 -1.39 17.71 -3.65
N SER A 167 -2.69 17.45 -3.88
CA SER A 167 -3.79 18.08 -3.15
C SER A 167 -4.32 17.08 -2.14
N THR A 168 -4.39 17.49 -0.89
CA THR A 168 -4.96 16.73 0.23
C THR A 168 -6.46 16.88 0.25
N ASP A 169 -7.19 15.90 -0.25
CA ASP A 169 -8.57 15.60 0.17
C ASP A 169 -8.83 14.10 -0.03
N VAL A 170 -9.14 13.40 1.06
CA VAL A 170 -9.41 11.96 1.06
C VAL A 170 -10.90 11.76 0.75
N LEU A 171 -11.24 11.54 -0.51
CA LEU A 171 -12.54 10.99 -0.90
C LEU A 171 -12.48 9.46 -0.90
N LEU A 172 -13.48 8.81 -0.32
CA LEU A 172 -13.69 7.36 -0.46
C LEU A 172 -13.89 7.02 -1.94
N MET A 173 -12.89 6.36 -2.53
CA MET A 173 -12.88 5.97 -3.94
C MET A 173 -13.83 4.79 -4.20
N PRO A 174 -14.58 4.79 -5.31
CA PRO A 174 -15.35 3.64 -5.75
C PRO A 174 -14.46 2.52 -6.33
N SER A 175 -15.03 1.33 -6.52
CA SER A 175 -14.36 0.03 -6.58
C SER A 175 -13.55 -0.32 -7.84
N ALA A 176 -13.00 0.66 -8.57
CA ALA A 176 -12.06 0.37 -9.65
C ALA A 176 -10.69 0.00 -9.07
N GLN A 177 -10.13 -1.15 -9.45
CA GLN A 177 -8.80 -1.56 -9.02
C GLN A 177 -7.78 -1.17 -10.09
N PRO A 178 -6.67 -0.49 -9.73
CA PRO A 178 -5.65 -0.11 -10.70
C PRO A 178 -4.88 -1.33 -11.22
N THR A 179 -4.32 -1.20 -12.43
CA THR A 179 -3.49 -2.24 -13.04
C THR A 179 -2.16 -2.41 -12.30
N VAL A 180 -1.78 -3.67 -12.10
CA VAL A 180 -0.61 -4.08 -11.31
C VAL A 180 0.35 -4.93 -12.16
N ARG A 181 1.64 -4.55 -12.21
CA ARG A 181 2.69 -5.33 -12.88
C ARG A 181 3.54 -6.09 -11.86
N ASN A 182 3.68 -7.40 -12.08
CA ASN A 182 4.52 -8.28 -11.28
C ASN A 182 5.87 -8.48 -11.97
N ASP A 183 6.95 -8.00 -11.36
CA ASP A 183 8.30 -8.33 -11.79
C ASP A 183 8.85 -9.39 -10.83
N VAL A 184 8.89 -10.66 -11.28
CA VAL A 184 9.49 -11.78 -10.54
C VAL A 184 10.97 -11.84 -10.90
N ARG A 185 11.86 -11.67 -9.92
CA ARG A 185 13.27 -12.07 -10.10
C ARG A 185 13.37 -13.58 -9.83
N ILE A 186 13.93 -14.31 -10.80
CA ILE A 186 14.36 -15.71 -10.69
C ILE A 186 15.71 -15.73 -9.98
#